data_AF-A0A7V3UQE0-F1
#
_entry.id   AF-A0A7V3UQE0-F1
#
_cell.length_a   1.000
_cell.length_b   1.000
_cell.length_c   1.000
_cell.angle_alpha   90.00
_cell.angle_beta   90.00
_cell.angle_gamma   90.00
#
_symmetry.space_group_name_H-M   'P 1'
#
loop_
_entity.id
_entity.type
_entity.pdbx_description
1 polymer ?
#
loop_
_entity_poly.entity_id
_entity_poly.type
_entity_poly.pdbx_seq_one_letter_code
_entity_poly.pdbx_strand_id
1 'polypeptide(L)'
;MNFALVEKIARAILYEGYLLYPYRLSAMKNWQRWTFGVLYPKSYSSAQRGTEAWTMQTECLVLGGQTHRQDYFAPTLRVKVRFLHLRAQEVGKLTRPLSRLPDDVEPTFRVVEVLKVGEKLFWTRQEGVEREVTLADLKLSEILSRPERVTFTFPPWQELKPIHGPTGEVVGVIVGRQWPIEGAVEVTAEYAGKGVFKIAVRILNLTPPSVAVGAGFEEVDGVSRDQALRQSFVSTHTILGVQQGEFISLLDPPDRFREMATHCSNVGTWPVLVGKEGERNILLSSPIILYDYPQIAPESTGDFFDGTETEELLMLRILALTDEEKQEMRQADERTHALLDRIETLSKEQLMNLHGAIRNLQRIDERPTMQNGNSPEETPPPKSVCVGGIDLKPGDRVRLRPRREGTDIFDLVLEGKTATIQSIEQDYEDRVYLVVTVDEDPGKEFGDQRMPAHRFFFSPEEVEPLGEDEKEDL
;
A
#
# COMPACT_ATOMS: atom_id res chain seq x y z
N MET A 1 -23.29 -7.09 10.01
CA MET A 1 -22.02 -6.88 9.27
C MET A 1 -22.22 -5.71 8.33
N ASN A 2 -21.45 -4.64 8.48
CA ASN A 2 -21.51 -3.47 7.61
C ASN A 2 -20.32 -3.47 6.65
N PHE A 3 -20.47 -4.10 5.48
CA PHE A 3 -19.41 -4.12 4.48
C PHE A 3 -19.10 -2.74 3.88
N ALA A 4 -20.02 -1.77 3.97
CA ALA A 4 -19.82 -0.47 3.35
C ALA A 4 -18.68 0.34 3.99
N LEU A 5 -18.44 0.18 5.30
CA LEU A 5 -17.32 0.85 5.98
C LEU A 5 -15.97 0.25 5.55
N VAL A 6 -15.85 -1.09 5.59
CA VAL A 6 -14.62 -1.76 5.15
C VAL A 6 -14.35 -1.55 3.67
N GLU A 7 -15.38 -1.43 2.83
CA GLU A 7 -15.20 -1.14 1.40
C GLU A 7 -14.66 0.27 1.15
N LYS A 8 -15.01 1.25 1.99
CA LYS A 8 -14.43 2.60 1.95
C LYS A 8 -12.97 2.59 2.37
N ILE A 9 -12.65 1.94 3.49
CA ILE A 9 -11.27 1.81 3.99
C ILE A 9 -10.42 1.08 2.96
N ALA A 10 -10.89 -0.08 2.49
CA ALA A 10 -10.24 -0.86 1.44
C ALA A 10 -10.04 -0.05 0.15
N ARG A 11 -11.00 0.82 -0.23
CA ARG A 11 -10.84 1.69 -1.40
C ARG A 11 -9.74 2.74 -1.18
N ALA A 12 -9.64 3.34 0.01
CA ALA A 12 -8.58 4.31 0.30
C ALA A 12 -7.19 3.67 0.14
N ILE A 13 -6.97 2.55 0.84
CA ILE A 13 -5.72 1.78 0.83
C ILE A 13 -5.38 1.21 -0.55
N LEU A 14 -6.39 0.78 -1.32
CA LEU A 14 -6.20 0.23 -2.67
C LEU A 14 -5.44 1.20 -3.58
N TYR A 15 -5.65 2.50 -3.39
CA TYR A 15 -5.06 3.55 -4.19
C TYR A 15 -3.88 4.26 -3.53
N GLU A 16 -3.62 4.06 -2.25
CA GLU A 16 -2.56 4.74 -1.50
C GLU A 16 -1.18 4.58 -2.19
N GLY A 17 -0.79 3.34 -2.54
CA GLY A 17 0.43 3.07 -3.33
C GLY A 17 0.31 3.35 -4.83
N TYR A 18 -0.90 3.56 -5.36
CA TYR A 18 -1.17 3.77 -6.79
C TYR A 18 -1.28 5.27 -7.16
N LEU A 19 -1.66 6.18 -6.26
CA LEU A 19 -1.85 7.60 -6.62
C LEU A 19 -0.66 8.50 -6.25
N LEU A 20 0.31 7.98 -5.49
CA LEU A 20 1.48 8.75 -5.06
C LEU A 20 2.37 9.28 -6.20
N TYR A 21 2.16 8.83 -7.43
CA TYR A 21 2.94 9.26 -8.60
C TYR A 21 2.05 9.44 -9.84
N PRO A 22 1.73 10.68 -10.26
CA PRO A 22 1.07 10.93 -11.53
C PRO A 22 1.94 10.38 -12.68
N TYR A 23 1.36 9.41 -13.39
CA TYR A 23 2.08 8.47 -14.22
C TYR A 23 2.60 9.09 -15.52
N ARG A 24 3.92 9.27 -15.61
CA ARG A 24 4.65 9.44 -16.87
C ARG A 24 5.74 8.41 -17.01
N LEU A 25 5.92 7.92 -18.24
CA LEU A 25 7.06 7.07 -18.66
C LEU A 25 8.39 7.84 -18.62
N SER A 26 8.37 9.16 -18.73
CA SER A 26 9.54 10.04 -18.84
C SER A 26 10.04 10.66 -17.52
N ALA A 27 9.26 10.62 -16.44
CA ALA A 27 9.70 11.19 -15.17
C ALA A 27 10.68 10.24 -14.46
N MET A 28 11.93 10.67 -14.26
CA MET A 28 12.99 9.88 -13.59
C MET A 28 12.59 9.38 -12.19
N LYS A 29 11.72 10.12 -11.49
CA LYS A 29 11.17 9.74 -10.17
C LYS A 29 10.21 8.55 -10.21
N ASN A 30 9.82 8.08 -11.40
CA ASN A 30 8.88 6.97 -11.63
C ASN A 30 9.58 5.67 -12.06
N TRP A 31 10.92 5.61 -12.01
CA TRP A 31 11.68 4.43 -12.45
C TRP A 31 11.46 3.19 -11.56
N GLN A 32 10.97 3.39 -10.34
CA GLN A 32 10.61 2.32 -9.41
C GLN A 32 9.21 2.61 -8.86
N ARG A 33 8.23 1.78 -9.24
CA ARG A 33 6.88 1.84 -8.68
C ARG A 33 6.90 1.24 -7.28
N TRP A 34 6.62 2.05 -6.26
CA TRP A 34 6.41 1.57 -4.90
C TRP A 34 4.96 1.12 -4.74
N THR A 35 4.60 0.03 -5.43
CA THR A 35 3.30 -0.61 -5.29
C THR A 35 3.43 -1.75 -4.27
N PHE A 36 2.78 -1.62 -3.12
CA PHE A 36 2.69 -2.68 -2.12
C PHE A 36 1.73 -3.79 -2.58
N GLY A 37 1.94 -5.01 -2.10
CA GLY A 37 1.02 -6.14 -2.34
C GLY A 37 0.89 -6.58 -3.80
N VAL A 38 1.96 -6.44 -4.60
CA VAL A 38 1.97 -6.90 -5.98
C VAL A 38 2.19 -8.40 -6.05
N LEU A 39 1.29 -9.12 -6.72
CA LEU A 39 1.44 -10.53 -7.05
C LEU A 39 1.72 -10.68 -8.54
N TYR A 40 2.98 -10.98 -8.86
CA TYR A 40 3.45 -11.22 -10.22
C TYR A 40 3.06 -12.61 -10.72
N PRO A 41 3.03 -12.82 -12.06
CA PRO A 41 2.92 -14.17 -12.61
C PRO A 41 3.99 -15.08 -12.02
N LYS A 42 3.61 -16.32 -11.66
CA LYS A 42 4.52 -17.30 -11.06
C LYS A 42 5.81 -17.50 -11.86
N SER A 43 5.72 -17.50 -13.19
CA SER A 43 6.86 -17.63 -14.10
C SER A 43 7.87 -16.49 -13.92
N TYR A 44 7.38 -15.25 -13.83
CA TYR A 44 8.22 -14.06 -13.60
C TYR A 44 8.87 -14.11 -12.22
N SER A 45 8.09 -14.36 -11.17
CA SER A 45 8.60 -14.50 -9.79
C SER A 45 9.71 -15.55 -9.69
N SER A 46 9.50 -16.72 -10.30
CA SER A 46 10.49 -17.81 -10.31
C SER A 46 11.79 -17.41 -11.03
N ALA A 47 11.68 -16.67 -12.13
CA ALA A 47 12.84 -16.16 -12.87
C ALA A 47 13.65 -15.12 -12.06
N GLN A 48 12.97 -14.33 -11.22
CA GLN A 48 13.60 -13.38 -10.29
C GLN A 48 14.11 -14.04 -8.99
N ARG A 49 14.20 -15.38 -8.93
CA ARG A 49 14.62 -16.15 -7.74
C ARG A 49 13.78 -15.87 -6.48
N GLY A 50 12.51 -15.49 -6.66
CA GLY A 50 11.57 -15.31 -5.55
C GLY A 50 11.65 -13.97 -4.82
N THR A 51 12.40 -12.98 -5.32
CA THR A 51 12.40 -11.61 -4.77
C THR A 51 11.04 -10.92 -4.92
N GLU A 52 10.30 -11.27 -5.97
CA GLU A 52 8.97 -10.75 -6.26
C GLU A 52 7.92 -11.81 -5.94
N ALA A 53 6.89 -11.46 -5.16
CA ALA A 53 5.87 -12.41 -4.76
C ALA A 53 4.94 -12.78 -5.92
N TRP A 54 4.52 -14.04 -6.00
CA TRP A 54 3.39 -14.51 -6.84
C TRP A 54 2.21 -15.01 -6.00
N THR A 55 2.37 -15.02 -4.67
CA THR A 55 1.35 -15.40 -3.70
C THR A 55 1.31 -14.44 -2.52
N MET A 56 0.13 -14.27 -1.94
CA MET A 56 -0.10 -13.59 -0.66
C MET A 56 -0.82 -14.55 0.30
N GLN A 57 -0.54 -14.48 1.60
CA GLN A 57 -1.22 -15.30 2.59
C GLN A 57 -1.71 -14.46 3.76
N THR A 58 -3.00 -14.60 4.07
CA THR A 58 -3.60 -14.11 5.32
C THR A 58 -3.96 -15.30 6.20
N GLU A 59 -3.49 -15.32 7.44
CA GLU A 59 -3.98 -16.19 8.49
C GLU A 59 -4.67 -15.36 9.58
N CYS A 60 -5.83 -15.83 10.05
CA CYS A 60 -6.55 -15.20 11.15
C CYS A 60 -7.27 -16.24 12.02
N LEU A 61 -7.69 -15.82 13.21
CA LEU A 61 -8.39 -16.67 14.17
C LEU A 61 -9.86 -16.27 14.27
N VAL A 62 -10.74 -17.27 14.30
CA VAL A 62 -12.18 -17.12 14.46
C VAL A 62 -12.64 -17.91 15.68
N LEU A 63 -13.25 -17.23 16.64
CA LEU A 63 -13.99 -17.86 17.74
C LEU A 63 -15.40 -18.21 17.25
N GLY A 64 -15.78 -19.48 17.33
CA GLY A 64 -17.14 -19.92 17.01
C GLY A 64 -18.17 -19.52 18.06
N GLY A 65 -19.40 -19.28 17.64
CA GLY A 65 -20.52 -18.96 18.55
C GLY A 65 -20.86 -20.13 19.48
N GLN A 66 -20.94 -19.85 20.80
CA GLN A 66 -21.43 -20.81 21.78
C GLN A 66 -22.95 -20.93 21.73
N THR A 67 -23.48 -22.13 21.91
CA THR A 67 -24.89 -22.33 22.25
C THR A 67 -25.03 -22.86 23.68
N HIS A 68 -26.19 -22.60 24.31
CA HIS A 68 -26.55 -23.17 25.61
C HIS A 68 -26.77 -24.70 25.59
N ARG A 69 -26.67 -25.35 24.43
CA ARG A 69 -26.86 -26.79 24.24
C ARG A 69 -25.78 -27.29 23.29
N GLN A 70 -24.63 -27.74 23.82
CA GLN A 70 -23.59 -28.64 23.24
C GLN A 70 -23.33 -28.75 21.70
N ASP A 71 -23.93 -27.91 20.86
CA ASP A 71 -23.96 -27.92 19.40
C ASP A 71 -23.50 -26.53 18.97
N TYR A 72 -22.23 -26.41 18.57
CA TYR A 72 -21.69 -25.15 18.06
C TYR A 72 -22.31 -24.87 16.68
N PHE A 73 -22.81 -23.64 16.45
CA PHE A 73 -23.01 -23.21 15.07
C PHE A 73 -21.64 -23.09 14.42
N ALA A 74 -21.42 -23.82 13.33
CA ALA A 74 -20.22 -23.63 12.52
C ALA A 74 -20.28 -22.22 11.91
N PRO A 75 -19.32 -21.34 12.20
CA PRO A 75 -19.32 -19.99 11.63
C PRO A 75 -19.35 -20.04 10.10
N THR A 76 -19.99 -19.04 9.51
CA THR A 76 -19.98 -18.86 8.05
C THR A 76 -19.02 -17.74 7.72
N LEU A 77 -18.03 -18.05 6.89
CA LEU A 77 -17.01 -17.14 6.41
C LEU A 77 -17.39 -16.58 5.04
N ARG A 78 -17.20 -15.27 4.87
CA ARG A 78 -17.23 -14.56 3.60
C ARG A 78 -15.83 -14.10 3.27
N VAL A 79 -15.38 -14.39 2.05
CA VAL A 79 -14.05 -13.99 1.57
C VAL A 79 -14.21 -13.18 0.29
N LYS A 80 -13.63 -11.99 0.30
CA LYS A 80 -13.57 -11.09 -0.85
C LYS A 80 -12.11 -10.68 -1.06
N VAL A 81 -11.62 -10.85 -2.27
CA VAL A 81 -10.27 -10.42 -2.66
C VAL A 81 -10.40 -9.26 -3.63
N ARG A 82 -9.64 -8.19 -3.39
CA ARG A 82 -9.62 -7.01 -4.25
C ARG A 82 -8.19 -6.64 -4.63
N PHE A 83 -8.03 -6.10 -5.82
CA PHE A 83 -6.74 -5.67 -6.37
C PHE A 83 -6.98 -4.75 -7.58
N LEU A 84 -5.93 -4.04 -8.00
CA LEU A 84 -5.88 -3.30 -9.24
C LEU A 84 -5.29 -4.17 -10.35
N HIS A 85 -5.95 -4.15 -11.50
CA HIS A 85 -5.47 -4.74 -12.75
C HIS A 85 -5.08 -3.61 -13.69
N LEU A 86 -3.79 -3.50 -14.01
CA LEU A 86 -3.28 -2.46 -14.88
C LEU A 86 -3.73 -2.66 -16.33
N ARG A 87 -4.45 -1.67 -16.86
CA ARG A 87 -4.72 -1.47 -18.29
C ARG A 87 -3.75 -0.46 -18.86
N ALA A 88 -3.45 -0.61 -20.14
CA ALA A 88 -2.77 0.42 -20.90
C ALA A 88 -3.79 1.19 -21.74
N GLN A 89 -3.57 2.49 -21.87
CA GLN A 89 -4.23 3.31 -22.86
C GLN A 89 -3.15 3.97 -23.71
N GLU A 90 -2.89 3.38 -24.87
CA GLU A 90 -1.82 3.79 -25.76
C GLU A 90 -2.36 4.75 -26.82
N VAL A 91 -1.58 5.80 -27.12
CA VAL A 91 -1.92 6.76 -28.16
C VAL A 91 -1.11 6.42 -29.41
N GLY A 92 -1.80 6.02 -30.46
CA GLY A 92 -1.25 5.74 -31.77
C GLY A 92 -1.39 6.93 -32.70
N LYS A 93 -0.28 7.39 -33.29
CA LYS A 93 -0.31 8.31 -34.42
C LYS A 93 -0.43 7.51 -35.72
N LEU A 94 -1.47 7.76 -36.50
CA LEU A 94 -1.62 7.11 -37.80
C LEU A 94 -0.55 7.62 -38.78
N THR A 95 0.01 6.72 -39.57
CA THR A 95 0.99 7.08 -40.61
C THR A 95 0.35 7.91 -41.71
N ARG A 96 -0.94 7.68 -41.97
CA ARG A 96 -1.78 8.46 -42.90
C ARG A 96 -3.17 8.65 -42.27
N PRO A 97 -3.75 9.86 -42.33
CA PRO A 97 -5.11 10.07 -41.84
C PRO A 97 -6.12 9.18 -42.57
N LEU A 98 -7.14 8.74 -41.84
CA LEU A 98 -8.25 7.93 -42.37
C LEU A 98 -9.54 8.73 -42.32
N SER A 99 -10.48 8.49 -43.23
CA SER A 99 -11.81 9.11 -43.16
C SER A 99 -12.65 8.55 -41.99
N ARG A 100 -12.42 7.29 -41.62
CA ARG A 100 -13.01 6.60 -40.47
C ARG A 100 -12.08 5.48 -40.01
N LEU A 101 -12.20 5.06 -38.75
CA LEU A 101 -11.56 3.83 -38.28
C LEU A 101 -12.24 2.61 -38.95
N PRO A 102 -11.47 1.57 -39.30
CA PRO A 102 -12.03 0.27 -39.67
C PRO A 102 -12.68 -0.38 -38.44
N ASP A 103 -13.82 -1.06 -38.63
CA ASP A 103 -14.54 -1.71 -37.53
C ASP A 103 -13.85 -2.99 -37.04
N ASP A 104 -13.20 -3.75 -37.95
CA ASP A 104 -12.67 -5.09 -37.66
C ASP A 104 -11.14 -5.21 -37.79
N VAL A 105 -10.44 -4.11 -38.10
CA VAL A 105 -8.99 -4.14 -38.36
C VAL A 105 -8.30 -3.00 -37.62
N GLU A 106 -7.36 -3.36 -36.74
CA GLU A 106 -6.48 -2.38 -36.10
C GLU A 106 -5.62 -1.70 -37.17
N PRO A 107 -5.72 -0.36 -37.34
CA PRO A 107 -4.94 0.34 -38.35
C PRO A 107 -3.46 0.35 -37.99
N THR A 108 -2.60 0.54 -38.99
CA THR A 108 -1.17 0.77 -38.70
C THR A 108 -0.97 2.15 -38.10
N PHE A 109 -0.47 2.20 -36.87
CA PHE A 109 -0.06 3.42 -36.19
C PHE A 109 1.31 3.23 -35.54
N ARG A 110 1.92 4.35 -35.17
CA ARG A 110 3.09 4.39 -34.29
C ARG A 110 2.65 4.85 -32.91
N VAL A 111 2.92 4.06 -31.87
CA VAL A 111 2.68 4.49 -30.49
C VAL A 111 3.54 5.72 -30.20
N VAL A 112 2.94 6.74 -29.60
CA VAL A 112 3.60 7.99 -29.19
C VAL A 112 3.26 8.28 -27.73
N GLU A 113 4.19 8.88 -27.00
CA GLU A 113 3.95 9.28 -25.61
C GLU A 113 2.84 10.33 -25.52
N VAL A 114 2.86 11.31 -26.43
CA VAL A 114 1.81 12.31 -26.58
C VAL A 114 1.48 12.57 -28.05
N LEU A 115 0.20 12.77 -28.35
CA LEU A 115 -0.28 13.28 -29.63
C LEU A 115 -1.02 14.60 -29.41
N LYS A 116 -0.52 15.68 -30.02
CA LYS A 116 -1.20 16.97 -30.05
C LYS A 116 -2.09 17.08 -31.28
N VAL A 117 -3.37 17.39 -31.09
CA VAL A 117 -4.32 17.64 -32.17
C VAL A 117 -5.09 18.93 -31.86
N GLY A 118 -4.78 19.99 -32.59
CA GLY A 118 -5.21 21.34 -32.24
C GLY A 118 -4.66 21.74 -30.86
N GLU A 119 -5.54 22.08 -29.94
CA GLU A 119 -5.21 22.44 -28.56
C GLU A 119 -5.25 21.24 -27.59
N LYS A 120 -5.79 20.08 -28.01
CA LYS A 120 -5.90 18.89 -27.16
C LYS A 120 -4.63 18.05 -27.19
N LEU A 121 -4.21 17.57 -26.02
CA LEU A 121 -3.14 16.58 -25.87
C LEU A 121 -3.76 15.22 -25.52
N PHE A 122 -3.28 14.17 -26.16
CA PHE A 122 -3.64 12.78 -25.88
C PHE A 122 -2.39 12.05 -25.40
N TRP A 123 -2.43 11.54 -24.18
CA TRP A 123 -1.29 10.89 -23.53
C TRP A 123 -1.42 9.37 -23.52
N THR A 124 -0.31 8.68 -23.81
CA THR A 124 -0.18 7.26 -23.48
C THR A 124 -0.04 7.12 -21.96
N ARG A 125 -0.83 6.23 -21.36
CA ARG A 125 -0.89 6.05 -19.90
C ARG A 125 -1.24 4.62 -19.50
N GLN A 126 -1.13 4.35 -18.20
CA GLN A 126 -1.67 3.15 -17.58
C GLN A 126 -2.77 3.53 -16.59
N GLU A 127 -3.76 2.66 -16.45
CA GLU A 127 -4.92 2.82 -15.59
C GLU A 127 -5.13 1.55 -14.76
N GLY A 128 -5.27 1.69 -13.44
CA GLY A 128 -5.61 0.61 -12.52
C GLY A 128 -7.12 0.41 -12.49
N VAL A 129 -7.57 -0.73 -13.01
CA VAL A 129 -8.98 -1.14 -12.93
C VAL A 129 -9.20 -1.99 -11.67
N GLU A 130 -10.16 -1.60 -10.84
CA GLU A 130 -10.53 -2.38 -9.66
C GLU A 130 -11.11 -3.74 -10.08
N ARG A 131 -10.53 -4.79 -9.51
CA ARG A 131 -11.05 -6.16 -9.61
C ARG A 131 -11.46 -6.65 -8.24
N GLU A 132 -12.55 -7.41 -8.24
CA GLU A 132 -13.09 -8.05 -7.05
C GLU A 132 -13.40 -9.52 -7.39
N VAL A 133 -13.00 -10.42 -6.50
CA VAL A 133 -13.34 -11.83 -6.52
C VAL A 133 -14.00 -12.15 -5.20
N THR A 134 -15.29 -12.48 -5.25
CA THR A 134 -16.09 -12.83 -4.06
C THR A 134 -16.39 -14.33 -4.09
N LEU A 135 -16.03 -15.03 -3.02
CA LEU A 135 -16.33 -16.44 -2.84
C LEU A 135 -17.76 -16.60 -2.31
N ALA A 136 -18.39 -17.76 -2.56
CA ALA A 136 -19.65 -18.10 -1.92
C ALA A 136 -19.50 -18.19 -0.40
N ASP A 137 -20.60 -18.04 0.35
CA ASP A 137 -20.60 -18.18 1.81
C ASP A 137 -20.06 -19.58 2.21
N LEU A 138 -18.94 -19.62 2.94
CA LEU A 138 -18.23 -20.86 3.29
C LEU A 138 -18.49 -21.24 4.74
N LYS A 139 -19.07 -22.42 5.00
CA LYS A 139 -19.19 -22.90 6.39
C LYS A 139 -17.87 -23.46 6.87
N LEU A 140 -17.41 -23.06 8.06
CA LEU A 140 -16.14 -23.54 8.59
C LEU A 140 -16.09 -25.08 8.75
N SER A 141 -17.21 -25.72 9.05
CA SER A 141 -17.30 -27.19 9.12
C SER A 141 -16.96 -27.88 7.78
N GLU A 142 -17.32 -27.25 6.66
CA GLU A 142 -17.06 -27.75 5.32
C GLU A 142 -15.58 -27.53 4.97
N ILE A 143 -15.05 -26.33 5.23
CA ILE A 143 -13.64 -25.98 4.97
C ILE A 143 -12.66 -26.84 5.81
N LEU A 144 -13.00 -27.15 7.06
CA LEU A 144 -12.21 -28.03 7.94
C LEU A 144 -12.06 -29.44 7.36
N SER A 145 -13.12 -29.92 6.70
CA SER A 145 -13.12 -31.26 6.09
C SER A 145 -12.45 -31.25 4.73
N ARG A 146 -12.60 -30.15 3.98
CA ARG A 146 -12.11 -29.99 2.62
C ARG A 146 -11.76 -28.52 2.35
N PRO A 147 -10.48 -28.21 2.07
CA PRO A 147 -10.09 -26.89 1.60
C PRO A 147 -10.91 -26.44 0.38
N GLU A 148 -11.26 -25.16 0.36
CA GLU A 148 -11.95 -24.53 -0.76
C GLU A 148 -10.94 -23.88 -1.70
N ARG A 149 -11.13 -24.04 -3.01
CA ARG A 149 -10.30 -23.38 -4.03
C ARG A 149 -11.16 -22.85 -5.15
N VAL A 150 -11.12 -21.53 -5.35
CA VAL A 150 -11.84 -20.83 -6.40
C VAL A 150 -10.85 -20.21 -7.37
N THR A 151 -10.95 -20.60 -8.65
CA THR A 151 -10.16 -20.00 -9.74
C THR A 151 -10.93 -18.88 -10.42
N PHE A 152 -10.24 -17.86 -10.90
CA PHE A 152 -10.83 -16.74 -11.63
C PHE A 152 -9.96 -16.32 -12.82
N THR A 153 -10.59 -15.70 -13.82
CA THR A 153 -9.90 -15.11 -14.97
C THR A 153 -10.53 -13.78 -15.32
N PHE A 154 -9.70 -12.83 -15.76
CA PHE A 154 -10.14 -11.65 -16.47
C PHE A 154 -9.54 -11.71 -17.88
N PRO A 155 -10.38 -11.81 -18.93
CA PRO A 155 -9.91 -12.06 -20.29
C PRO A 155 -9.13 -10.86 -20.86
N PRO A 156 -8.40 -11.04 -21.98
CA PRO A 156 -7.87 -9.90 -22.70
C PRO A 156 -9.01 -8.99 -23.15
N TRP A 157 -8.74 -7.70 -23.21
CA TRP A 157 -9.69 -6.72 -23.72
C TRP A 157 -8.95 -5.67 -24.53
N GLN A 158 -9.56 -5.24 -25.63
CA GLN A 158 -9.05 -4.20 -26.50
C GLN A 158 -10.19 -3.28 -26.93
N GLU A 159 -9.93 -1.98 -26.98
CA GLU A 159 -10.85 -0.97 -27.50
C GLU A 159 -10.06 0.08 -28.28
N LEU A 160 -10.57 0.47 -29.45
CA LEU A 160 -9.99 1.51 -30.29
C LEU A 160 -10.94 2.71 -30.34
N LYS A 161 -10.45 3.91 -30.02
CA LYS A 161 -11.21 5.16 -30.16
C LYS A 161 -10.51 6.11 -31.13
N PRO A 162 -11.22 6.70 -32.10
CA PRO A 162 -10.61 7.60 -33.07
C PRO A 162 -10.22 8.92 -32.41
N ILE A 163 -9.07 9.45 -32.82
CA ILE A 163 -8.68 10.83 -32.56
C ILE A 163 -8.90 11.61 -33.86
N HIS A 164 -9.88 12.50 -33.85
CA HIS A 164 -10.22 13.32 -35.01
C HIS A 164 -9.36 14.59 -35.08
N GLY A 165 -8.86 14.87 -36.28
CA GLY A 165 -8.20 16.11 -36.66
C GLY A 165 -9.21 17.24 -36.91
N PRO A 166 -8.71 18.47 -37.14
CA PRO A 166 -9.54 19.65 -37.33
C PRO A 166 -10.50 19.57 -38.52
N THR A 167 -10.18 18.75 -39.53
CA THR A 167 -11.03 18.58 -40.72
C THR A 167 -11.95 17.34 -40.64
N GLY A 168 -12.02 16.70 -39.47
CA GLY A 168 -12.88 15.55 -39.18
C GLY A 168 -12.27 14.18 -39.53
N GLU A 169 -11.12 14.16 -40.19
CA GLU A 169 -10.33 12.98 -40.47
C GLU A 169 -9.77 12.36 -39.18
N VAL A 170 -9.59 11.04 -39.15
CA VAL A 170 -8.93 10.35 -38.05
C VAL A 170 -7.42 10.48 -38.25
N VAL A 171 -6.74 11.16 -37.32
CA VAL A 171 -5.28 11.39 -37.34
C VAL A 171 -4.52 10.51 -36.36
N GLY A 172 -5.24 9.89 -35.43
CA GLY A 172 -4.69 9.00 -34.42
C GLY A 172 -5.75 8.08 -33.84
N VAL A 173 -5.32 7.19 -32.95
CA VAL A 173 -6.18 6.25 -32.26
C VAL A 173 -5.75 6.14 -30.81
N ILE A 174 -6.72 6.02 -29.90
CA ILE A 174 -6.50 5.62 -28.53
C ILE A 174 -6.79 4.13 -28.45
N VAL A 175 -5.81 3.34 -28.03
CA VAL A 175 -5.93 1.88 -27.91
C VAL A 175 -5.92 1.52 -26.42
N GLY A 176 -7.10 1.22 -25.89
CA GLY A 176 -7.24 0.59 -24.59
C GLY A 176 -6.85 -0.88 -24.69
N ARG A 177 -5.92 -1.35 -23.86
CA ARG A 177 -5.48 -2.74 -23.81
C ARG A 177 -5.49 -3.26 -22.38
N GLN A 178 -5.97 -4.48 -22.23
CA GLN A 178 -5.86 -5.28 -21.02
C GLN A 178 -5.29 -6.64 -21.38
N TRP A 179 -4.34 -7.11 -20.57
CA TRP A 179 -3.78 -8.45 -20.69
C TRP A 179 -4.63 -9.44 -19.89
N PRO A 180 -4.68 -10.72 -20.30
CA PRO A 180 -5.36 -11.71 -19.50
C PRO A 180 -4.62 -11.89 -18.17
N ILE A 181 -5.40 -12.06 -17.11
CA ILE A 181 -4.90 -12.52 -15.83
C ILE A 181 -5.71 -13.73 -15.35
N GLU A 182 -5.02 -14.64 -14.69
CA GLU A 182 -5.59 -15.84 -14.09
C GLU A 182 -5.09 -15.97 -12.65
N GLY A 183 -5.98 -16.37 -11.76
CA GLY A 183 -5.64 -16.53 -10.36
C GLY A 183 -6.47 -17.56 -9.63
N ALA A 184 -6.08 -17.82 -8.40
CA ALA A 184 -6.84 -18.65 -7.48
C ALA A 184 -6.86 -18.03 -6.09
N VAL A 185 -7.96 -18.27 -5.38
CA VAL A 185 -8.10 -18.05 -3.94
C VAL A 185 -8.28 -19.43 -3.30
N GLU A 186 -7.38 -19.77 -2.37
CA GLU A 186 -7.42 -21.01 -1.59
C GLU A 186 -7.76 -20.67 -0.14
N VAL A 187 -8.73 -21.37 0.44
CA VAL A 187 -9.17 -21.18 1.82
C VAL A 187 -9.06 -22.51 2.57
N THR A 188 -8.31 -22.52 3.66
CA THR A 188 -8.20 -23.64 4.59
C THR A 188 -8.65 -23.23 5.98
N ALA A 189 -9.04 -24.22 6.77
CA ALA A 189 -9.38 -24.04 8.18
C ALA A 189 -8.75 -25.16 9.00
N GLU A 190 -8.29 -24.82 10.20
CA GLU A 190 -7.74 -25.74 11.20
C GLU A 190 -8.43 -25.47 12.54
N TYR A 191 -8.82 -26.52 13.27
CA TYR A 191 -9.35 -26.36 14.62
C TYR A 191 -8.20 -26.18 15.61
N ALA A 192 -8.07 -24.97 16.17
CA ALA A 192 -7.01 -24.61 17.11
C ALA A 192 -7.35 -24.94 18.57
N GLY A 193 -8.55 -25.50 18.84
CA GLY A 193 -9.02 -25.82 20.18
C GLY A 193 -9.87 -24.72 20.82
N LYS A 194 -10.58 -25.06 21.91
CA LYS A 194 -11.42 -24.12 22.69
C LYS A 194 -12.47 -23.35 21.86
N GLY A 195 -12.98 -23.96 20.78
CA GLY A 195 -13.93 -23.30 19.87
C GLY A 195 -13.29 -22.29 18.91
N VAL A 196 -11.96 -22.25 18.80
CA VAL A 196 -11.21 -21.38 17.90
C VAL A 196 -10.80 -22.14 16.64
N PHE A 197 -10.92 -21.47 15.50
CA PHE A 197 -10.51 -21.94 14.20
C PHE A 197 -9.45 -20.99 13.63
N LYS A 198 -8.34 -21.54 13.14
CA LYS A 198 -7.38 -20.79 12.34
C LYS A 198 -7.77 -20.91 10.88
N ILE A 199 -7.95 -19.77 10.21
CA ILE A 199 -8.30 -19.68 8.80
C ILE A 199 -7.08 -19.21 8.05
N ALA A 200 -6.76 -19.84 6.92
CA ALA A 200 -5.76 -19.33 5.99
C ALA A 200 -6.40 -19.05 4.63
N VAL A 201 -6.18 -17.85 4.09
CA VAL A 201 -6.55 -17.43 2.74
C VAL A 201 -5.28 -17.17 1.96
N ARG A 202 -5.08 -17.91 0.87
CA ARG A 202 -3.95 -17.74 -0.05
C ARG A 202 -4.44 -17.26 -1.40
N ILE A 203 -3.83 -16.20 -1.90
CA ILE A 203 -4.10 -15.64 -3.23
C ILE A 203 -2.92 -15.98 -4.12
N LEU A 204 -3.17 -16.51 -5.32
CA LEU A 204 -2.14 -16.94 -6.24
C LEU A 204 -2.35 -16.28 -7.60
N ASN A 205 -1.32 -15.64 -8.15
CA ASN A 205 -1.30 -15.25 -9.54
C ASN A 205 -0.77 -16.42 -10.40
N LEU A 206 -1.70 -17.04 -11.11
CA LEU A 206 -1.47 -18.22 -11.95
C LEU A 206 -1.42 -17.87 -13.43
N THR A 207 -1.34 -16.57 -13.76
CA THR A 207 -1.32 -16.10 -15.14
C THR A 207 -0.22 -16.80 -15.92
N PRO A 208 -0.56 -17.49 -17.02
CA PRO A 208 0.46 -18.16 -17.83
C PRO A 208 1.42 -17.12 -18.42
N PRO A 209 2.70 -17.48 -18.63
CA PRO A 209 3.64 -16.60 -19.31
C PRO A 209 3.03 -16.23 -20.67
N SER A 210 2.85 -14.93 -20.91
CA SER A 210 2.35 -14.46 -22.19
C SER A 210 3.44 -14.73 -23.24
N VAL A 211 3.15 -15.62 -24.19
CA VAL A 211 3.88 -15.66 -25.45
C VAL A 211 3.53 -14.35 -26.15
N ALA A 212 4.52 -13.50 -26.39
CA ALA A 212 4.32 -12.18 -27.00
C ALA A 212 3.50 -12.30 -28.29
N VAL A 213 2.25 -11.84 -28.26
CA VAL A 213 1.44 -11.70 -29.48
C VAL A 213 1.68 -10.31 -30.05
N GLY A 214 2.54 -10.25 -31.07
CA GLY A 214 2.51 -9.29 -32.17
C GLY A 214 2.90 -7.84 -31.86
N ALA A 215 4.18 -7.53 -32.08
CA ALA A 215 4.69 -6.58 -33.09
C ALA A 215 5.97 -5.87 -32.60
N GLY A 216 7.11 -6.52 -32.86
CA GLY A 216 8.41 -5.87 -33.06
C GLY A 216 9.08 -5.25 -31.85
N PHE A 217 9.70 -6.07 -31.00
CA PHE A 217 11.03 -5.84 -30.43
C PHE A 217 11.64 -7.22 -30.14
N GLU A 218 12.65 -7.62 -30.93
CA GLU A 218 13.40 -8.86 -30.73
C GLU A 218 14.50 -8.68 -29.67
N GLU A 219 14.45 -9.53 -28.64
CA GLU A 219 15.50 -10.36 -28.00
C GLU A 219 14.95 -10.73 -26.61
N VAL A 220 14.45 -11.95 -26.40
CA VAL A 220 15.20 -13.16 -25.97
C VAL A 220 16.09 -12.90 -24.74
N ASP A 221 15.50 -12.44 -23.64
CA ASP A 221 15.89 -12.78 -22.25
C ASP A 221 14.97 -12.06 -21.26
N GLY A 222 14.02 -12.79 -20.67
CA GLY A 222 13.20 -12.30 -19.56
C GLY A 222 12.08 -11.31 -19.93
N VAL A 223 10.91 -11.53 -19.34
CA VAL A 223 9.80 -10.56 -19.36
C VAL A 223 10.25 -9.32 -18.57
N SER A 224 10.07 -8.10 -19.09
CA SER A 224 10.42 -6.88 -18.33
C SER A 224 9.49 -6.69 -17.13
N ARG A 225 9.92 -5.95 -16.10
CA ARG A 225 9.06 -5.66 -14.93
C ARG A 225 7.74 -4.99 -15.32
N ASP A 226 7.76 -4.04 -16.27
CA ASP A 226 6.53 -3.37 -16.76
C ASP A 226 5.60 -4.35 -17.49
N GLN A 227 6.16 -5.27 -18.28
CA GLN A 227 5.37 -6.32 -18.93
C GLN A 227 4.73 -7.27 -17.91
N ALA A 228 5.50 -7.68 -16.89
CA ALA A 228 5.00 -8.54 -15.83
C ALA A 228 3.92 -7.85 -14.97
N LEU A 229 4.08 -6.54 -14.71
CA LEU A 229 3.11 -5.72 -13.98
C LEU A 229 1.73 -5.69 -14.64
N ARG A 230 1.65 -5.70 -15.98
CA ARG A 230 0.37 -5.75 -16.72
C ARG A 230 -0.42 -7.03 -16.49
N GLN A 231 0.25 -8.09 -16.05
CA GLN A 231 -0.34 -9.38 -15.69
C GLN A 231 -0.32 -9.64 -14.18
N SER A 232 -0.07 -8.60 -13.37
CA SER A 232 0.02 -8.71 -11.91
C SER A 232 -1.25 -8.27 -11.21
N PHE A 233 -1.45 -8.75 -9.98
CA PHE A 233 -2.46 -8.19 -9.07
C PHE A 233 -1.77 -7.11 -8.24
N VAL A 234 -2.17 -5.85 -8.39
CA VAL A 234 -1.53 -4.72 -7.72
C VAL A 234 -2.35 -4.30 -6.50
N SER A 235 -1.71 -3.95 -5.38
CA SER A 235 -2.41 -3.56 -4.15
C SER A 235 -3.41 -4.64 -3.68
N THR A 236 -2.97 -5.90 -3.71
CA THR A 236 -3.83 -7.05 -3.39
C THR A 236 -4.16 -7.05 -1.91
N HIS A 237 -5.44 -7.20 -1.57
CA HIS A 237 -5.92 -7.25 -0.19
C HIS A 237 -7.12 -8.19 -0.06
N THR A 238 -7.34 -8.68 1.16
CA THR A 238 -8.43 -9.63 1.50
C THR A 238 -9.36 -9.00 2.52
N ILE A 239 -10.66 -9.04 2.25
CA ILE A 239 -11.72 -8.69 3.19
C ILE A 239 -12.38 -9.99 3.62
N LEU A 240 -12.36 -10.28 4.91
CA LEU A 240 -13.05 -11.39 5.52
C LEU A 240 -14.22 -10.90 6.36
N GLY A 241 -15.32 -11.62 6.29
CA GLY A 241 -16.47 -11.43 7.16
C GLY A 241 -16.88 -12.74 7.81
N VAL A 242 -17.33 -12.71 9.06
CA VAL A 242 -17.82 -13.90 9.75
C VAL A 242 -19.22 -13.69 10.30
N GLN A 243 -20.05 -14.71 10.14
CA GLN A 243 -21.35 -14.83 10.80
C GLN A 243 -21.29 -15.94 11.84
N GLN A 244 -22.01 -15.78 12.95
CA GLN A 244 -22.05 -16.76 14.04
C GLN A 244 -20.66 -17.07 14.63
N GLY A 245 -19.78 -16.08 14.61
CA GLY A 245 -18.44 -16.12 15.17
C GLY A 245 -17.84 -14.73 15.26
N GLU A 246 -16.65 -14.64 15.84
CA GLU A 246 -15.91 -13.40 16.03
C GLU A 246 -14.45 -13.61 15.66
N PHE A 247 -13.87 -12.70 14.90
CA PHE A 247 -12.43 -12.63 14.71
C PHE A 247 -11.73 -12.26 16.01
N ILE A 248 -10.53 -12.79 16.20
CA ILE A 248 -9.63 -12.42 17.28
C ILE A 248 -8.55 -11.52 16.67
N SER A 249 -8.29 -10.38 17.31
CA SER A 249 -7.19 -9.48 16.93
C SER A 249 -5.86 -10.24 16.98
N LEU A 250 -5.03 -10.07 15.96
CA LEU A 250 -3.64 -10.54 15.99
C LEU A 250 -2.67 -9.48 16.51
N LEU A 251 -3.09 -8.20 16.52
CA LEU A 251 -2.30 -7.09 17.04
C LEU A 251 -2.37 -7.01 18.56
N ASP A 252 -3.58 -7.08 19.11
CA ASP A 252 -3.84 -7.11 20.55
C ASP A 252 -4.72 -8.32 20.92
N PRO A 253 -4.16 -9.54 20.87
CA PRO A 253 -4.92 -10.74 21.20
C PRO A 253 -5.22 -10.79 22.72
N PRO A 254 -6.47 -11.08 23.13
CA PRO A 254 -6.78 -11.37 24.52
C PRO A 254 -5.91 -12.49 25.08
N ASP A 255 -5.52 -12.43 26.35
CA ASP A 255 -4.54 -13.36 26.98
C ASP A 255 -4.77 -14.84 26.65
N ARG A 256 -6.04 -15.28 26.67
CA ARG A 256 -6.43 -16.68 26.40
C ARG A 256 -6.13 -17.15 24.97
N PHE A 257 -5.86 -16.24 24.04
CA PHE A 257 -5.60 -16.50 22.63
C PHE A 257 -4.20 -16.07 22.18
N ARG A 258 -3.40 -15.43 23.06
CA ARG A 258 -2.08 -14.89 22.70
C ARG A 258 -1.17 -15.95 22.07
N GLU A 259 -1.10 -17.14 22.68
CA GLU A 259 -0.33 -18.27 22.12
C GLU A 259 -0.88 -18.71 20.74
N MET A 260 -2.19 -18.75 20.53
CA MET A 260 -2.74 -19.12 19.22
C MET A 260 -2.40 -18.07 18.15
N ALA A 261 -2.41 -16.79 18.51
CA ALA A 261 -2.09 -15.69 17.61
C ALA A 261 -0.64 -15.73 17.13
N THR A 262 0.32 -16.13 17.98
CA THR A 262 1.73 -16.28 17.57
C THR A 262 1.97 -17.41 16.56
N HIS A 263 1.01 -18.31 16.39
CA HIS A 263 1.07 -19.38 15.38
C HIS A 263 0.47 -18.97 14.02
N CYS A 264 -0.05 -17.75 13.90
CA CYS A 264 -0.50 -17.21 12.62
C CYS A 264 0.69 -16.64 11.82
N SER A 265 0.79 -17.02 10.55
CA SER A 265 1.81 -16.54 9.62
C SER A 265 1.17 -15.82 8.43
N ASN A 266 1.34 -14.50 8.42
CA ASN A 266 0.88 -13.62 7.34
C ASN A 266 2.06 -13.27 6.43
N VAL A 267 1.86 -13.35 5.12
CA VAL A 267 2.92 -13.11 4.11
C VAL A 267 2.48 -12.01 3.16
N GLY A 268 3.17 -10.87 3.22
CA GLY A 268 2.94 -9.70 2.38
C GLY A 268 1.67 -8.92 2.72
N THR A 269 1.10 -9.13 3.91
CA THR A 269 -0.18 -8.55 4.33
C THR A 269 -0.32 -8.55 5.85
N TRP A 270 -1.16 -7.66 6.37
CA TRP A 270 -1.43 -7.47 7.79
C TRP A 270 -2.94 -7.45 8.06
N PRO A 271 -3.48 -8.48 8.75
CA PRO A 271 -4.89 -8.55 9.10
C PRO A 271 -5.24 -7.69 10.31
N VAL A 272 -6.25 -6.85 10.17
CA VAL A 272 -6.79 -5.97 11.22
C VAL A 272 -8.30 -6.03 11.28
N LEU A 273 -8.86 -5.85 12.47
CA LEU A 273 -10.30 -5.73 12.70
C LEU A 273 -10.83 -4.44 12.09
N VAL A 274 -12.02 -4.49 11.49
CA VAL A 274 -12.67 -3.30 10.92
C VAL A 274 -14.09 -3.18 11.43
N GLY A 275 -14.48 -1.96 11.79
CA GLY A 275 -15.78 -1.66 12.36
C GLY A 275 -15.67 -0.56 13.40
N LYS A 276 -16.70 -0.46 14.25
CA LYS A 276 -16.57 0.24 15.52
C LYS A 276 -15.76 -0.60 16.49
N GLU A 277 -15.04 0.04 17.39
CA GLU A 277 -14.31 -0.65 18.46
C GLU A 277 -15.24 -1.65 19.19
N GLY A 278 -14.76 -2.88 19.35
CA GLY A 278 -15.53 -3.99 19.89
C GLY A 278 -16.29 -4.83 18.86
N GLU A 279 -16.54 -4.34 17.64
CA GLU A 279 -17.05 -5.15 16.54
C GLU A 279 -15.96 -6.11 16.04
N ARG A 280 -16.28 -7.40 15.87
CA ARG A 280 -15.30 -8.45 15.50
C ARG A 280 -15.78 -9.33 14.37
N ASN A 281 -16.69 -8.85 13.53
CA ASN A 281 -17.29 -9.64 12.46
C ASN A 281 -16.69 -9.37 11.08
N ILE A 282 -15.75 -8.43 10.96
CA ILE A 282 -15.06 -8.06 9.73
C ILE A 282 -13.57 -7.91 10.01
N LEU A 283 -12.75 -8.41 9.09
CA LEU A 283 -11.31 -8.30 9.09
C LEU A 283 -10.84 -7.85 7.70
N LEU A 284 -9.92 -6.89 7.67
CA LEU A 284 -9.23 -6.44 6.46
C LEU A 284 -7.77 -6.85 6.57
N SER A 285 -7.28 -7.59 5.59
CA SER A 285 -5.86 -7.94 5.46
C SER A 285 -5.30 -7.21 4.26
N SER A 286 -4.42 -6.25 4.51
CA SER A 286 -3.88 -5.36 3.48
C SER A 286 -2.35 -5.37 3.46
N PRO A 287 -1.71 -5.03 2.33
CA PRO A 287 -0.25 -4.97 2.22
C PRO A 287 0.34 -3.69 2.83
N ILE A 288 -0.50 -2.88 3.47
CA ILE A 288 -0.14 -1.70 4.24
C ILE A 288 -0.44 -2.02 5.71
N ILE A 289 0.48 -1.63 6.59
CA ILE A 289 0.37 -1.88 8.02
C ILE A 289 -0.65 -0.91 8.59
N LEU A 290 -1.67 -1.45 9.25
CA LEU A 290 -2.73 -0.68 9.91
C LEU A 290 -2.87 -1.18 11.34
N TYR A 291 -3.57 -0.40 12.15
CA TYR A 291 -4.07 -0.84 13.45
C TYR A 291 -5.49 -1.38 13.35
N ASP A 292 -5.93 -2.09 14.38
CA ASP A 292 -7.33 -2.46 14.51
C ASP A 292 -8.22 -1.22 14.54
N TYR A 293 -9.40 -1.35 13.94
CA TYR A 293 -10.39 -0.29 13.81
C TYR A 293 -9.85 0.96 13.09
N PRO A 294 -9.22 0.82 11.92
CA PRO A 294 -8.67 1.97 11.21
C PRO A 294 -9.81 2.94 10.88
N GLN A 295 -9.58 4.22 11.18
CA GLN A 295 -10.54 5.30 10.92
C GLN A 295 -10.10 6.11 9.71
N ILE A 296 -11.06 6.49 8.88
CA ILE A 296 -10.86 7.54 7.88
C ILE A 296 -11.13 8.88 8.59
N ALA A 297 -10.18 9.80 8.55
CA ALA A 297 -10.30 11.10 9.23
C ALA A 297 -11.59 11.84 8.83
N PRO A 298 -12.37 12.42 9.77
CA PRO A 298 -13.61 13.15 9.47
C PRO A 298 -13.43 14.35 8.51
N GLU A 299 -12.24 14.94 8.52
CA GLU A 299 -11.82 16.05 7.67
C GLU A 299 -11.67 15.63 6.19
N SER A 300 -11.62 14.32 5.91
CA SER A 300 -11.67 13.71 4.58
C SER A 300 -13.06 13.91 3.96
N THR A 301 -13.38 15.16 3.64
CA THR A 301 -14.62 15.56 2.98
C THR A 301 -14.49 15.32 1.48
N GLY A 302 -14.67 14.06 1.06
CA GLY A 302 -14.61 13.63 -0.34
C GLY A 302 -14.02 12.25 -0.54
N ASP A 303 -13.91 11.79 -1.80
CA ASP A 303 -12.95 10.75 -2.23
C ASP A 303 -11.50 11.29 -2.12
N PHE A 304 -11.19 12.00 -1.02
CA PHE A 304 -9.85 12.31 -0.59
C PHE A 304 -9.33 11.10 0.19
N PHE A 305 -8.09 10.74 -0.09
CA PHE A 305 -7.49 9.50 0.35
C PHE A 305 -7.00 9.69 1.77
N ASP A 306 -7.52 8.85 2.66
CA ASP A 306 -7.03 8.58 4.02
C ASP A 306 -6.10 9.64 4.62
N GLY A 307 -6.67 10.50 5.49
CA GLY A 307 -5.99 11.51 6.32
C GLY A 307 -4.84 10.99 7.18
N THR A 308 -3.80 10.55 6.50
CA THR A 308 -2.52 9.98 6.91
C THR A 308 -1.44 10.97 6.51
N GLU A 309 -0.25 10.83 7.09
CA GLU A 309 0.93 11.65 6.75
C GLU A 309 1.28 11.59 5.26
N THR A 310 0.86 10.53 4.57
CA THR A 310 1.04 10.29 3.13
C THR A 310 0.19 11.24 2.26
N GLU A 311 -0.99 11.65 2.71
CA GLU A 311 -1.89 12.57 1.97
C GLU A 311 -1.30 13.99 1.90
N GLU A 312 -0.70 14.45 3.00
CA GLU A 312 0.00 15.74 3.06
C GLU A 312 1.15 15.77 2.05
N LEU A 313 1.93 14.69 1.96
CA LEU A 313 3.04 14.60 1.01
C LEU A 313 2.56 14.61 -0.45
N LEU A 314 1.47 13.92 -0.77
CA LEU A 314 0.89 13.93 -2.12
C LEU A 314 0.35 15.33 -2.48
N MET A 315 -0.35 15.98 -1.56
CA MET A 315 -0.89 17.32 -1.74
C MET A 315 0.22 18.35 -1.91
N LEU A 316 1.23 18.35 -1.05
CA LEU A 316 2.39 19.26 -1.15
C LEU A 316 3.14 19.06 -2.47
N ARG A 317 3.28 17.82 -2.94
CA ARG A 317 3.85 17.54 -4.26
C ARG A 317 3.00 18.09 -5.40
N ILE A 318 1.67 17.94 -5.34
CA ILE A 318 0.75 18.48 -6.35
C ILE A 318 0.77 20.01 -6.36
N LEU A 319 0.81 20.65 -5.20
CA LEU A 319 0.93 22.10 -5.08
C LEU A 319 2.26 22.62 -5.65
N ALA A 320 3.33 21.83 -5.49
CA ALA A 320 4.67 22.14 -6.00
C ALA A 320 4.86 21.85 -7.50
N LEU A 321 3.87 21.29 -8.19
CA LEU A 321 3.92 21.10 -9.65
C LEU A 321 3.91 22.44 -10.39
N THR A 322 4.60 22.49 -11.54
CA THR A 322 4.55 23.64 -12.45
C THR A 322 3.17 23.79 -13.09
N ASP A 323 2.89 24.96 -13.66
CA ASP A 323 1.63 25.19 -14.37
C ASP A 323 1.48 24.25 -15.59
N GLU A 324 2.58 23.91 -16.27
CA GLU A 324 2.55 22.88 -17.31
C GLU A 324 2.20 21.51 -16.73
N GLU A 325 2.81 21.11 -15.62
CA GLU A 325 2.56 19.83 -14.97
C GLU A 325 1.11 19.69 -14.45
N LYS A 326 0.55 20.78 -13.93
CA LYS A 326 -0.86 20.87 -13.52
C LYS A 326 -1.79 20.78 -14.72
N GLN A 327 -1.47 21.49 -15.81
CA GLN A 327 -2.26 21.41 -17.03
C GLN A 327 -2.24 20.00 -17.64
N GLU A 328 -1.12 19.28 -17.49
CA GLU A 328 -0.98 17.89 -17.91
C GLU A 328 -1.76 16.94 -16.99
N MET A 329 -1.79 17.17 -15.67
CA MET A 329 -2.65 16.43 -14.74
C MET A 329 -4.14 16.62 -15.03
N ARG A 330 -4.56 17.84 -15.39
CA ARG A 330 -5.96 18.08 -15.83
C ARG A 330 -6.32 17.25 -17.08
N GLN A 331 -5.33 16.91 -17.89
CA GLN A 331 -5.53 16.16 -19.14
C GLN A 331 -5.16 14.66 -19.01
N ALA A 332 -4.80 14.20 -17.80
CA ALA A 332 -4.63 12.80 -17.48
C ALA A 332 -6.02 12.15 -17.36
N ASP A 333 -6.37 11.48 -16.26
CA ASP A 333 -7.66 10.81 -16.12
C ASP A 333 -8.67 11.63 -15.30
N GLU A 334 -9.95 11.23 -15.35
CA GLU A 334 -11.05 11.93 -14.67
C GLU A 334 -10.83 12.01 -13.16
N ARG A 335 -10.17 11.03 -12.54
CA ARG A 335 -9.87 11.03 -11.10
C ARG A 335 -8.69 11.93 -10.77
N THR A 336 -7.62 11.90 -11.57
CA THR A 336 -6.46 12.81 -11.38
C THR A 336 -6.86 14.27 -11.63
N HIS A 337 -7.70 14.53 -12.63
CA HIS A 337 -8.28 15.85 -12.87
C HIS A 337 -9.16 16.28 -11.68
N ALA A 338 -10.08 15.42 -11.23
CA ALA A 338 -10.91 15.71 -10.07
C ALA A 338 -10.09 15.94 -8.80
N LEU A 339 -8.98 15.21 -8.60
CA LEU A 339 -8.06 15.41 -7.48
C LEU A 339 -7.38 16.78 -7.54
N LEU A 340 -6.84 17.17 -8.71
CA LEU A 340 -6.18 18.46 -8.89
C LEU A 340 -7.16 19.63 -8.70
N ASP A 341 -8.32 19.60 -9.36
CA ASP A 341 -9.35 20.63 -9.22
C ASP A 341 -9.73 20.80 -7.74
N ARG A 342 -9.87 19.69 -7.03
CA ARG A 342 -10.26 19.72 -5.64
C ARG A 342 -9.16 20.28 -4.73
N ILE A 343 -7.89 19.93 -4.96
CA ILE A 343 -6.73 20.51 -4.23
C ILE A 343 -6.61 22.02 -4.49
N GLU A 344 -6.81 22.47 -5.72
CA GLU A 344 -6.74 23.90 -6.06
C GLU A 344 -7.91 24.71 -5.47
N THR A 345 -9.02 24.04 -5.13
CA THR A 345 -10.18 24.67 -4.46
C THR A 345 -10.14 24.61 -2.94
N LEU A 346 -9.13 23.97 -2.32
CA LEU A 346 -9.00 23.92 -0.87
C LEU A 346 -8.77 25.33 -0.30
N SER A 347 -9.59 25.70 0.69
CA SER A 347 -9.38 26.95 1.43
C SER A 347 -8.17 26.84 2.35
N LYS A 348 -7.57 27.98 2.73
CA LYS A 348 -6.45 28.02 3.69
C LYS A 348 -6.81 27.36 5.04
N GLU A 349 -8.08 27.46 5.46
CA GLU A 349 -8.57 26.84 6.69
C GLU A 349 -8.67 25.31 6.58
N GLN A 350 -9.08 24.79 5.42
CA GLN A 350 -9.09 23.34 5.15
C GLN A 350 -7.66 22.78 5.05
N LEU A 351 -6.74 23.50 4.41
CA LEU A 351 -5.30 23.18 4.41
C LEU A 351 -4.73 23.13 5.83
N MET A 352 -5.08 24.10 6.69
CA MET A 352 -4.63 24.13 8.09
C MET A 352 -5.26 23.01 8.96
N ASN A 353 -6.51 22.62 8.70
CA ASN A 353 -7.16 21.52 9.42
C ASN A 353 -6.56 20.15 9.05
N LEU A 354 -6.13 19.98 7.79
CA LEU A 354 -5.37 18.80 7.34
C LEU A 354 -4.00 18.73 8.03
N HIS A 355 -3.30 19.86 8.21
CA HIS A 355 -2.09 19.95 9.05
C HIS A 355 -2.36 19.76 10.57
N GLY A 356 -3.59 20.01 11.02
CA GLY A 356 -3.99 19.91 12.44
C GLY A 356 -4.23 18.48 12.93
N ALA A 357 -4.47 17.52 12.03
CA ALA A 357 -4.68 16.12 12.35
C ALA A 357 -3.42 15.45 12.93
N ILE A 358 -2.23 15.87 12.49
CA ILE A 358 -0.93 15.38 13.00
C ILE A 358 -0.63 15.93 14.41
N ARG A 359 -1.21 17.07 14.80
CA ARG A 359 -1.02 17.65 16.15
C ARG A 359 -1.91 17.06 17.24
N ASN A 360 -2.90 16.23 16.91
CA ASN A 360 -3.88 15.73 17.88
C ASN A 360 -3.62 14.30 18.38
N LEU A 361 -2.54 13.63 17.96
CA LEU A 361 -2.13 12.32 18.50
C LEU A 361 -1.25 12.40 19.76
N GLN A 362 -0.95 13.61 20.26
CA GLN A 362 -0.46 13.81 21.62
C GLN A 362 -1.26 14.92 22.30
N ARG A 363 -2.35 14.53 22.94
CA ARG A 363 -3.00 15.36 23.95
C ARG A 363 -3.43 14.50 25.13
N ILE A 364 -2.49 14.25 26.03
CA ILE A 364 -2.80 14.06 27.44
C ILE A 364 -2.29 15.31 28.15
N ASP A 365 -3.30 16.11 28.54
CA ASP A 365 -3.37 17.06 29.65
C ASP A 365 -2.64 18.43 29.66
N GLU A 366 -3.50 19.42 29.90
CA GLU A 366 -3.31 20.76 30.50
C GLU A 366 -2.53 21.84 29.73
N ARG A 367 -3.30 22.70 29.03
CA ARG A 367 -2.87 24.06 28.69
C ARG A 367 -2.92 24.97 29.92
N PRO A 368 -1.88 25.79 30.13
CA PRO A 368 -2.09 27.18 30.56
C PRO A 368 -1.78 28.14 29.41
N THR A 369 -2.67 29.12 29.31
CA THR A 369 -2.65 30.36 28.53
C THR A 369 -1.28 30.94 28.15
N MET A 370 -1.15 31.26 26.86
CA MET A 370 -0.12 32.11 26.26
C MET A 370 -0.13 33.54 26.84
N GLN A 371 1.01 34.04 27.29
CA GLN A 371 1.35 35.46 27.25
C GLN A 371 2.76 35.65 26.70
N ASN A 372 2.82 36.46 25.64
CA ASN A 372 3.91 37.31 25.16
C ASN A 372 5.23 36.68 24.67
N GLY A 373 5.38 36.72 23.34
CA GLY A 373 6.48 37.42 22.65
C GLY A 373 7.92 37.09 23.06
N ASN A 374 8.51 36.09 22.40
CA ASN A 374 9.88 36.09 21.89
C ASN A 374 10.04 34.88 20.96
N SER A 375 10.56 35.09 19.76
CA SER A 375 10.99 33.99 18.88
C SER A 375 12.19 33.29 19.54
N PRO A 376 12.18 31.96 19.77
CA PRO A 376 13.35 31.27 20.29
C PRO A 376 14.45 31.28 19.24
N GLU A 377 15.65 31.71 19.63
CA GLU A 377 16.87 31.44 18.86
C GLU A 377 17.04 29.92 18.73
N GLU A 378 17.18 29.42 17.50
CA GLU A 378 17.42 27.99 17.24
C GLU A 378 18.78 27.59 17.84
N THR A 379 18.74 26.91 19.00
CA THR A 379 19.92 26.30 19.61
C THR A 379 20.40 25.16 18.70
N PRO A 380 21.67 25.13 18.26
CA PRO A 380 22.16 24.03 17.43
C PRO A 380 22.13 22.70 18.20
N PRO A 381 21.75 21.58 17.56
CA PRO A 381 21.61 20.30 18.25
C PRO A 381 22.93 19.83 18.89
N PRO A 382 22.86 19.11 20.01
CA PRO A 382 24.05 18.66 20.72
C PRO A 382 24.89 17.69 19.88
N LYS A 383 26.21 17.83 19.93
CA LYS A 383 27.17 16.98 19.18
C LYS A 383 27.29 15.57 19.74
N SER A 384 26.86 15.36 20.98
CA SER A 384 26.87 14.08 21.68
C SER A 384 25.77 14.04 22.74
N VAL A 385 25.32 12.84 23.11
CA VAL A 385 24.33 12.61 24.17
C VAL A 385 24.85 11.54 25.12
N CYS A 386 24.78 11.80 26.43
CA CYS A 386 25.18 10.83 27.44
C CYS A 386 24.04 9.83 27.71
N VAL A 387 24.28 8.55 27.45
CA VAL A 387 23.36 7.44 27.74
C VAL A 387 24.11 6.39 28.56
N GLY A 388 23.59 6.03 29.73
CA GLY A 388 24.23 5.02 30.61
C GLY A 388 25.64 5.40 31.07
N GLY A 389 26.00 6.68 31.09
CA GLY A 389 27.34 7.17 31.42
C GLY A 389 28.34 7.19 30.25
N ILE A 390 27.89 6.88 29.03
CA ILE A 390 28.70 6.89 27.81
C ILE A 390 28.20 8.01 26.89
N ASP A 391 29.12 8.86 26.44
CA ASP A 391 28.83 9.90 25.46
C ASP A 391 28.73 9.28 24.05
N LEU A 392 27.52 9.19 23.52
CA LEU A 392 27.21 8.73 22.17
C LEU A 392 27.32 9.87 21.17
N LYS A 393 27.89 9.59 19.99
CA LYS A 393 28.01 10.52 18.85
C LYS A 393 27.60 9.83 17.53
N PRO A 394 27.37 10.59 16.45
CA PRO A 394 27.22 10.00 15.11
C PRO A 394 28.40 9.07 14.77
N GLY A 395 28.08 7.89 14.28
CA GLY A 395 29.00 6.78 14.00
C GLY A 395 29.06 5.71 15.10
N ASP A 396 28.58 5.99 16.32
CA ASP A 396 28.53 4.98 17.38
C ASP A 396 27.38 3.99 17.14
N ARG A 397 27.59 2.74 17.60
CA ARG A 397 26.59 1.68 17.52
C ARG A 397 25.86 1.52 18.85
N VAL A 398 24.56 1.29 18.77
CA VAL A 398 23.64 1.13 19.90
C VAL A 398 22.72 -0.06 19.71
N ARG A 399 22.17 -0.59 20.79
CA ARG A 399 21.08 -1.56 20.81
C ARG A 399 19.76 -0.84 21.07
N LEU A 400 18.73 -1.14 20.30
CA LEU A 400 17.43 -0.47 20.39
C LEU A 400 16.57 -1.11 21.50
N ARG A 401 15.99 -0.26 22.36
CA ARG A 401 15.09 -0.58 23.48
C ARG A 401 13.86 0.34 23.47
N PRO A 402 12.96 0.18 22.50
CA PRO A 402 11.77 1.03 22.41
C PRO A 402 10.89 0.91 23.67
N ARG A 403 10.17 1.97 24.04
CA ARG A 403 9.27 1.94 25.21
C ARG A 403 8.04 1.05 24.96
N ARG A 404 7.52 0.43 26.02
CA ARG A 404 6.37 -0.49 25.96
C ARG A 404 4.98 0.18 26.08
N GLU A 405 4.93 1.48 26.31
CA GLU A 405 3.68 2.24 26.40
C GLU A 405 3.51 3.05 25.11
N GLY A 406 2.45 2.78 24.34
CA GLY A 406 2.19 3.43 23.05
C GLY A 406 2.81 2.75 21.81
N THR A 407 3.16 1.45 21.93
CA THR A 407 3.91 0.65 20.95
C THR A 407 3.45 0.75 19.49
N ASP A 408 4.37 1.17 18.62
CA ASP A 408 4.32 0.99 17.18
C ASP A 408 4.84 -0.42 16.82
N ILE A 409 4.40 -1.01 15.69
CA ILE A 409 4.89 -2.31 15.21
C ILE A 409 6.39 -2.25 14.87
N PHE A 410 6.90 -1.08 14.50
CA PHE A 410 8.34 -0.88 14.33
C PHE A 410 9.10 -1.13 15.63
N ASP A 411 8.54 -0.77 16.79
CA ASP A 411 9.17 -1.01 18.09
C ASP A 411 9.34 -2.51 18.37
N LEU A 412 8.33 -3.33 18.04
CA LEU A 412 8.37 -4.78 18.18
C LEU A 412 9.40 -5.45 17.25
N VAL A 413 9.59 -4.93 16.03
CA VAL A 413 10.55 -5.48 15.05
C VAL A 413 11.98 -5.01 15.33
N LEU A 414 12.13 -3.83 15.93
CA LEU A 414 13.41 -3.19 16.19
C LEU A 414 13.97 -3.50 17.59
N GLU A 415 13.14 -3.95 18.54
CA GLU A 415 13.58 -4.32 19.89
C GLU A 415 14.76 -5.31 19.85
N GLY A 416 15.87 -4.92 20.48
CA GLY A 416 17.08 -5.73 20.58
C GLY A 416 18.01 -5.68 19.37
N LYS A 417 17.62 -5.04 18.25
CA LYS A 417 18.50 -4.90 17.08
C LYS A 417 19.62 -3.90 17.32
N THR A 418 20.74 -4.09 16.63
CA THR A 418 21.85 -3.13 16.60
C THR A 418 21.65 -2.11 15.49
N ALA A 419 21.96 -0.85 15.79
CA ALA A 419 21.85 0.25 14.86
C ALA A 419 23.03 1.22 15.00
N THR A 420 23.34 1.93 13.93
CA THR A 420 24.39 2.97 13.90
C THR A 420 23.75 4.34 13.95
N ILE A 421 24.23 5.22 14.84
CA ILE A 421 23.76 6.61 14.95
C ILE A 421 24.26 7.40 13.74
N GLN A 422 23.34 7.97 12.97
CA GLN A 422 23.63 8.80 11.80
C GLN A 422 23.66 10.29 12.14
N SER A 423 22.74 10.73 13.00
CA SER A 423 22.65 12.13 13.43
C SER A 423 22.01 12.22 14.81
N ILE A 424 22.26 13.35 15.47
CA ILE A 424 21.56 13.76 16.70
C ILE A 424 20.76 14.98 16.31
N GLU A 425 19.45 14.90 16.49
CA GLU A 425 18.50 15.94 16.13
C GLU A 425 17.78 16.44 17.39
N GLN A 426 17.33 17.68 17.38
CA GLN A 426 16.61 18.30 18.49
C GLN A 426 15.35 18.96 17.94
N ASP A 427 14.20 18.72 18.59
CA ASP A 427 12.94 19.33 18.18
C ASP A 427 12.76 20.75 18.76
N TYR A 428 11.64 21.40 18.41
CA TYR A 428 11.32 22.75 18.90
C TYR A 428 10.94 22.79 20.40
N GLU A 429 10.80 21.64 21.07
CA GLU A 429 10.59 21.51 22.51
C GLU A 429 11.88 21.14 23.26
N ASP A 430 13.04 21.31 22.61
CA ASP A 430 14.36 20.96 23.10
C ASP A 430 14.57 19.45 23.38
N ARG A 431 13.71 18.56 22.86
CA ARG A 431 13.88 17.12 23.00
C ARG A 431 14.89 16.60 22.01
N VAL A 432 15.79 15.76 22.48
CA VAL A 432 16.87 15.20 21.67
C VAL A 432 16.50 13.81 21.16
N TYR A 433 16.78 13.56 19.89
CA TYR A 433 16.54 12.29 19.20
C TYR A 433 17.83 11.78 18.57
N LEU A 434 18.08 10.49 18.72
CA LEU A 434 19.12 9.75 18.03
C LEU A 434 18.51 9.17 16.75
N VAL A 435 19.00 9.63 15.60
CA VAL A 435 18.58 9.09 14.31
C VAL A 435 19.50 7.95 13.92
N VAL A 436 18.95 6.76 13.73
CA VAL A 436 19.71 5.53 13.56
C VAL A 436 19.34 4.79 12.27
N THR A 437 20.28 4.00 11.76
CA THR A 437 20.04 3.01 10.72
C THR A 437 20.37 1.63 11.27
N VAL A 438 19.45 0.67 11.08
CA VAL A 438 19.58 -0.69 11.63
C VAL A 438 20.60 -1.46 10.80
N ASP A 439 21.53 -2.16 11.48
CA ASP A 439 22.66 -2.79 10.81
C ASP A 439 22.24 -3.97 9.91
N GLU A 440 21.18 -4.68 10.29
CA GLU A 440 20.60 -5.81 9.55
C GLU A 440 19.55 -5.38 8.51
N ASP A 441 19.33 -4.07 8.32
CA ASP A 441 18.38 -3.60 7.31
C ASP A 441 18.94 -3.83 5.90
N PRO A 442 18.29 -4.66 5.04
CA PRO A 442 18.73 -4.88 3.67
C PRO A 442 18.67 -3.59 2.81
N GLY A 443 18.02 -2.53 3.29
CA GLY A 443 18.00 -1.20 2.71
C GLY A 443 18.89 -0.16 3.41
N LYS A 444 19.83 -0.57 4.29
CA LYS A 444 20.71 0.35 5.05
C LYS A 444 21.38 1.43 4.19
N GLU A 445 21.79 1.09 2.96
CA GLU A 445 22.40 2.03 2.00
C GLU A 445 21.48 3.21 1.62
N PHE A 446 20.16 3.06 1.75
CA PHE A 446 19.19 4.13 1.53
C PHE A 446 19.06 5.07 2.73
N GLY A 447 19.38 4.59 3.94
CA GLY A 447 19.48 5.40 5.15
C GLY A 447 20.58 6.45 5.05
N ASP A 448 21.74 6.06 4.50
CA ASP A 448 22.90 6.95 4.27
C ASP A 448 22.58 8.07 3.24
N GLN A 449 21.65 7.80 2.32
CA GLN A 449 21.16 8.77 1.32
C GLN A 449 20.04 9.67 1.85
N ARG A 450 19.74 9.61 3.16
CA ARG A 450 18.66 10.35 3.84
C ARG A 450 17.27 10.08 3.27
N MET A 451 17.05 8.91 2.68
CA MET A 451 15.71 8.53 2.22
C MET A 451 14.81 8.14 3.41
N PRO A 452 13.53 8.55 3.41
CA PRO A 452 12.56 8.11 4.42
C PRO A 452 12.34 6.59 4.35
N ALA A 453 11.95 5.98 5.49
CA ALA A 453 11.74 4.53 5.74
C ALA A 453 12.97 3.68 6.16
N HIS A 454 14.20 4.21 6.14
CA HIS A 454 15.42 3.52 6.63
C HIS A 454 16.17 4.33 7.71
N ARG A 455 15.50 5.34 8.27
CA ARG A 455 15.97 6.16 9.39
C ARG A 455 14.92 6.10 10.48
N PHE A 456 15.34 5.66 11.67
CA PHE A 456 14.47 5.55 12.84
C PHE A 456 14.92 6.55 13.90
N PHE A 457 13.96 7.09 14.65
CA PHE A 457 14.19 8.14 15.64
C PHE A 457 13.92 7.56 17.02
N PHE A 458 14.94 7.54 17.86
CA PHE A 458 14.82 7.05 19.23
C PHE A 458 15.22 8.12 20.23
N SER A 459 14.52 8.18 21.36
CA SER A 459 14.99 8.99 22.48
C SER A 459 16.25 8.36 23.10
N PRO A 460 17.07 9.13 23.83
CA PRO A 460 18.25 8.61 24.52
C PRO A 460 17.93 7.51 25.54
N GLU A 461 16.70 7.47 26.06
CA GLU A 461 16.22 6.45 26.99
C GLU A 461 15.84 5.13 26.31
N GLU A 462 15.72 5.13 24.98
CA GLU A 462 15.30 3.97 24.17
C GLU A 462 16.47 3.28 23.46
N VAL A 463 17.70 3.60 23.86
CA VAL A 463 18.91 2.98 23.32
C VAL A 463 19.86 2.56 24.43
N GLU A 464 20.61 1.50 24.19
CA GLU A 464 21.70 1.03 25.04
C GLU A 464 23.02 1.11 24.27
N PRO A 465 24.08 1.75 24.81
CA PRO A 465 25.41 1.69 24.21
C PRO A 465 25.92 0.25 24.13
N LEU A 466 26.53 -0.13 22.99
CA LEU A 466 27.22 -1.42 22.88
C LEU A 466 28.59 -1.38 23.57
N GLY A 467 28.89 -2.38 24.40
CA GLY A 467 30.16 -2.51 25.12
C GLY A 467 31.36 -2.76 24.18
N GLU A 468 32.58 -2.47 24.64
CA GLU A 468 33.81 -2.62 23.81
C GLU A 468 34.02 -4.05 23.29
N ASP A 469 33.55 -5.07 24.01
CA ASP A 469 33.68 -6.48 23.63
C ASP A 469 32.68 -6.96 22.53
N GLU A 470 31.62 -6.18 22.24
CA GLU A 470 30.62 -6.50 21.19
C GLU A 470 30.91 -5.76 19.87
N LYS A 471 32.01 -5.00 19.78
CA LYS A 471 32.38 -4.22 18.59
C LYS A 471 33.22 -5.02 17.58
N GLU A 472 33.85 -6.12 17.98
CA GLU A 472 34.80 -6.88 17.14
C GLU A 472 34.23 -8.16 16.49
N ASP A 473 33.12 -8.71 16.98
CA ASP A 473 32.48 -9.90 16.38
C ASP A 473 31.32 -9.47 15.48
N LEU A 474 31.62 -9.19 14.20
CA LEU A 474 30.81 -9.46 12.99
C LEU A 474 31.49 -8.95 11.71
#